data_AF-X1KIE9-F1
#
_entry.id   AF-X1KIE9-F1
#
_cell.length_a   1.000
_cell.length_b   1.000
_cell.length_c   1.000
_cell.angle_alpha   90.00
_cell.angle_beta   90.00
_cell.angle_gamma   90.00
#
_symmetry.space_group_name_H-M   'P 1'
#
loop_
_entity.id
_entity.type
_entity.pdbx_description
1 polymer ?
#
loop_
_entity_poly.entity_id
_entity_poly.type
_entity_poly.pdbx_seq_one_letter_code
_entity_poly.pdbx_strand_id
1 'polypeptide(L)' 'MNKDITGPVDKVTNVVVDLGPRIVMAGNEVLGTADNISIKVAESTKEELVKLGAAHEIRLVKMLGESGAGEEP' A
#
# COMPACT_ATOMS: atom_id res chain seq x y z
N MET A 1 28.50 30.16 7.70
CA MET A 1 27.44 29.84 6.72
C MET A 1 26.70 28.64 7.29
N ASN A 2 25.60 28.90 7.99
CA ASN A 2 24.70 27.88 8.55
C ASN A 2 23.35 28.07 7.88
N LYS A 3 22.61 26.97 7.66
CA LYS A 3 21.30 26.79 6.97
C LYS A 3 21.51 26.07 5.62
N ASP A 4 20.94 24.90 5.34
CA ASP A 4 19.67 24.30 5.78
C ASP A 4 19.77 22.76 5.82
N ILE A 5 19.41 22.14 6.95
CA ILE A 5 19.09 20.71 6.98
C ILE A 5 17.64 20.61 6.50
N THR A 6 17.43 20.25 5.24
CA THR A 6 16.10 19.88 4.74
C THR A 6 15.76 18.50 5.30
N GLY A 7 15.20 18.45 6.51
CA GLY A 7 14.48 17.24 6.95
C GLY A 7 13.33 16.95 5.98
N PRO A 8 12.88 15.68 5.81
CA PRO A 8 11.80 15.36 4.90
C PRO A 8 10.53 16.10 5.34
N VAL A 9 10.10 17.05 4.52
CA VAL A 9 9.20 18.16 4.92
C VAL A 9 7.77 17.70 5.22
N ASP A 10 7.39 16.46 4.89
CA ASP A 10 6.01 15.98 4.97
C ASP A 10 5.89 14.48 5.27
N LYS A 11 6.68 13.97 6.22
CA LYS A 11 6.52 12.60 6.73
C LYS A 11 5.25 12.50 7.58
N VAL A 12 4.44 11.47 7.32
CA VAL A 12 3.19 11.17 8.00
C VAL A 12 3.26 9.75 8.55
N THR A 13 2.74 9.52 9.75
CA THR A 13 2.79 8.21 10.42
C THR A 13 1.42 7.79 10.92
N ASN A 14 1.19 6.48 11.00
CA ASN A 14 -0.02 5.86 11.54
C ASN A 14 -1.34 6.38 10.93
N VAL A 15 -1.40 6.48 9.60
CA VAL A 15 -2.59 6.96 8.88
C VAL A 15 -3.38 5.79 8.33
N VAL A 16 -4.71 5.94 8.33
CA VAL A 16 -5.61 5.05 7.59
C VAL A 16 -5.99 5.76 6.29
N VAL A 17 -5.84 5.06 5.18
CA VAL A 17 -6.21 5.55 3.84
C VAL A 17 -7.36 4.72 3.32
N ASP A 18 -8.49 5.38 3.05
CA ASP A 18 -9.64 4.77 2.40
C ASP A 18 -9.46 4.85 0.88
N LEU A 19 -9.49 3.70 0.22
CA LEU A 19 -9.22 3.61 -1.22
C LEU A 19 -10.51 3.67 -2.05
N GLY A 20 -11.68 3.38 -1.47
CA GLY A 20 -12.90 3.21 -2.26
C GLY A 20 -12.80 1.99 -3.21
N PRO A 21 -13.51 1.98 -4.35
CA PRO A 21 -13.56 0.82 -5.24
C PRO A 21 -12.23 0.54 -5.93
N ARG A 22 -11.77 -0.72 -5.90
CA ARG A 22 -10.51 -1.20 -6.50
C ARG A 22 -10.66 -2.54 -7.18
N ILE A 23 -9.85 -2.76 -8.21
CA ILE A 23 -9.68 -4.07 -8.82
C ILE A 23 -8.68 -4.86 -7.97
N VAL A 24 -9.04 -6.08 -7.59
CA VAL A 24 -8.16 -6.99 -6.84
C VAL A 24 -7.58 -7.99 -7.83
N MET A 25 -6.25 -8.10 -7.83
CA MET A 25 -5.52 -8.96 -8.76
C MET A 25 -4.56 -9.89 -8.02
N ALA A 26 -4.39 -11.11 -8.54
CA ALA A 26 -3.31 -12.03 -8.15
C ALA A 26 -2.43 -12.31 -9.37
N GLY A 27 -1.19 -11.82 -9.35
CA GLY A 27 -0.35 -11.82 -10.55
C GLY A 27 -0.97 -11.00 -11.68
N ASN A 28 -1.35 -11.67 -12.78
CA ASN A 28 -2.03 -11.08 -13.95
C ASN A 28 -3.53 -11.41 -14.00
N GLU A 29 -4.04 -12.16 -13.02
CA GLU A 29 -5.45 -12.56 -12.95
C GLU A 29 -6.26 -11.53 -12.16
N VAL A 30 -7.42 -11.15 -12.69
CA VAL A 30 -8.40 -10.31 -11.98
C VAL A 30 -9.30 -11.21 -11.16
N LEU A 31 -9.27 -11.05 -9.83
CA LEU A 31 -10.14 -11.81 -8.91
C LEU A 31 -11.51 -11.16 -8.76
N GLY A 32 -11.60 -9.85 -8.96
CA GLY A 32 -12.83 -9.09 -8.90
C GLY A 32 -12.63 -7.64 -8.51
N THR A 33 -13.71 -6.98 -8.10
CA THR A 33 -13.70 -5.62 -7.57
C THR A 33 -14.12 -5.63 -6.11
N ALA A 34 -13.46 -4.83 -5.28
CA ALA A 34 -13.82 -4.64 -3.89
C ALA A 34 -13.89 -3.14 -3.57
N ASP A 35 -14.83 -2.77 -2.70
CA ASP A 35 -15.03 -1.40 -2.20
C ASP A 35 -14.86 -1.39 -0.68
N ASN A 36 -14.75 -0.19 -0.09
CA ASN A 36 -14.52 0.02 1.35
C ASN A 36 -13.22 -0.63 1.87
N ILE A 37 -12.16 -0.57 1.07
CA ILE A 37 -10.83 -1.03 1.48
C ILE A 37 -10.10 0.12 2.17
N SER A 38 -9.64 -0.13 3.39
CA SER A 38 -8.80 0.80 4.15
C SER A 38 -7.43 0.18 4.40
N ILE A 39 -6.36 0.95 4.18
CA ILE A 39 -4.98 0.52 4.46
C ILE A 39 -4.41 1.34 5.61
N LYS A 40 -3.85 0.65 6.61
CA LYS A 40 -3.07 1.28 7.67
C LYS A 40 -1.62 1.46 7.23
N VAL A 41 -1.21 2.70 7.04
CA VAL A 41 0.14 3.09 6.63
C VAL A 41 0.93 3.51 7.87
N ALA A 42 1.97 2.76 8.20
CA ALA A 42 2.82 3.04 9.35
C ALA A 42 3.61 4.35 9.17
N GLU A 43 4.18 4.56 7.98
CA GLU A 43 4.96 5.74 7.61
C GLU A 43 4.93 5.95 6.09
N SER A 44 4.77 7.20 5.65
CA SER A 44 4.87 7.61 4.24
C SER A 44 5.02 9.13 4.13
N THR A 45 5.18 9.65 2.93
CA THR A 45 5.06 11.10 2.64
C THR A 45 3.66 11.45 2.14
N LYS A 46 3.26 12.73 2.25
CA LYS A 46 1.98 13.18 1.68
C LYS A 46 1.82 12.87 0.18
N GLU A 47 2.89 13.03 -0.60
CA GLU A 47 2.87 12.75 -2.04
C GLU A 47 2.63 11.26 -2.34
N GLU A 48 3.29 10.38 -1.58
CA GLU A 48 3.07 8.93 -1.70
C GLU A 48 1.65 8.52 -1.29
N LEU A 49 1.08 9.13 -0.24
CA LEU A 49 -0.32 8.88 0.13
C LEU A 49 -1.30 9.29 -0.97
N VAL A 50 -1.03 10.39 -1.69
CA VAL A 50 -1.81 10.79 -2.87
C VAL A 50 -1.69 9.76 -3.98
N LYS A 51 -0.47 9.27 -4.26
CA LYS A 51 -0.26 8.21 -5.27
C LYS A 51 -0.96 6.90 -4.87
N LEU A 52 -0.92 6.54 -3.60
CA LEU A 52 -1.62 5.37 -3.05
C LEU A 52 -3.14 5.50 -3.22
N GLY A 53 -3.70 6.66 -2.88
CA GLY A 53 -5.13 6.95 -3.07
C GLY A 53 -5.56 7.02 -4.54
N ALA A 54 -4.65 7.30 -5.47
CA ALA A 54 -4.94 7.34 -6.90
C ALA A 54 -4.80 5.98 -7.61
N ALA A 55 -4.12 5.01 -7.01
CA ALA A 55 -3.92 3.68 -7.61
C ALA A 55 -5.26 2.95 -7.78
N HIS A 56 -5.55 2.42 -8.97
CA HIS A 56 -6.83 1.74 -9.27
C HIS A 56 -6.85 0.23 -8.95
N GLU A 57 -5.67 -0.36 -8.78
CA GLU A 57 -5.47 -1.80 -8.62
C GLU A 57 -4.79 -2.12 -7.28
N ILE A 58 -5.19 -3.22 -6.66
CA ILE A 58 -4.48 -3.86 -5.56
C ILE A 58 -3.97 -5.21 -6.07
N ARG A 59 -2.65 -5.41 -6.02
CA ARG A 59 -1.99 -6.67 -6.41
C ARG A 59 -1.62 -7.45 -5.17
N LEU A 60 -2.21 -8.62 -5.02
CA LEU A 60 -1.87 -9.59 -3.99
C LEU A 60 -0.55 -10.26 -4.39
N VAL A 61 0.42 -10.20 -3.48
CA VAL A 61 1.73 -10.84 -3.63
C VAL A 61 1.93 -11.86 -2.51
N LYS A 62 2.55 -13.00 -2.81
CA LYS A 62 2.97 -13.95 -1.79
C LYS A 62 4.16 -13.35 -1.05
N MET A 63 4.08 -13.23 0.28
CA MET A 63 5.21 -12.77 1.08
C MET A 63 6.31 -13.83 1.05
N LEU A 64 7.53 -13.43 0.65
CA LEU A 64 8.70 -14.32 0.66
C LEU A 64 9.08 -14.60 2.12
N GLY A 65 8.93 -15.85 2.57
CA GLY A 65 9.28 -16.29 3.93
C GLY A 65 8.08 -16.77 4.77
N GLU A 66 6.85 -16.56 4.30
CA GLU A 66 5.70 -17.30 4.82
C GLU A 66 5.71 -18.69 4.16
N SER A 67 6.38 -19.65 4.81
CA SER A 67 6.20 -21.07 4.51
C SER A 67 4.70 -21.34 4.57
N GLY A 68 4.10 -21.64 3.42
CA GLY A 68 2.67 -21.91 3.36
C GLY A 68 2.38 -23.09 4.28
N ALA A 69 1.50 -22.89 5.26
CA ALA A 69 0.78 -24.00 5.87
C ALA A 69 -0.12 -24.60 4.77
N GLY A 70 0.45 -25.44 3.92
CA GLY A 70 -0.25 -26.00 2.76
C GLY A 70 0.60 -26.55 1.61
N GLU A 71 1.93 -26.64 1.72
CA GLU A 71 2.69 -27.56 0.86
C GLU A 71 2.65 -28.96 1.49
N GLU A 72 1.58 -29.71 1.19
CA GLU A 72 1.66 -31.18 1.25
C GLU A 72 2.39 -31.69 -0.01
N PRO A 73 3.25 -32.72 0.13
CA PRO A 73 4.12 -33.23 -0.95
C PRO A 73 3.36 -33.87 -2.12
#